data_AF-A0A2E4IMT6-F1
#
_entry.id   AF-A0A2E4IMT6-F1
#
_cell.length_a   1.000
_cell.length_b   1.000
_cell.length_c   1.000
_cell.angle_alpha   90.00
_cell.angle_beta   90.00
_cell.angle_gamma   90.00
#
_symmetry.space_group_name_H-M   'P 1'
#
loop_
_entity.id
_entity.type
_entity.pdbx_description
1 polymer ?
#
loop_
_entity_poly.entity_id
_entity_poly.type
_entity_poly.pdbx_seq_one_letter_code
_entity_poly.pdbx_strand_id
1 'polypeptide(L)'
;MGMGGISIWQLLIVLVIVLLLFGTKKLRNLGTDLGGAVKGFRSTMKDGASAEESSETEGEASQDSLAESAEDADSDSDKENAKV
;
A
#
# COMPACT_ATOMS: atom_id res chain seq x y z
N MET A 1 -18.83 15.05 -28.03
CA MET A 1 -18.66 13.77 -27.32
C MET A 1 -17.36 13.90 -26.53
N GLY A 2 -17.45 14.49 -25.34
CA GLY A 2 -16.28 15.00 -24.62
C GLY A 2 -15.38 13.88 -24.11
N MET A 3 -14.10 14.17 -23.99
CA MET A 3 -13.03 13.34 -23.41
C MET A 3 -13.22 13.06 -21.90
N GLY A 4 -14.43 13.21 -21.37
CA GLY A 4 -14.79 13.08 -19.95
C GLY A 4 -15.81 11.96 -19.70
N GLY A 5 -15.78 10.89 -20.50
CA GLY A 5 -16.68 9.75 -20.36
C GLY A 5 -16.29 8.76 -19.25
N ILE A 6 -15.12 8.94 -18.63
CA ILE A 6 -14.69 8.14 -17.49
C ILE A 6 -15.08 8.92 -16.23
N SER A 7 -16.29 8.67 -15.74
CA SER A 7 -16.70 9.21 -14.43
C SER A 7 -15.89 8.52 -13.32
N ILE A 8 -15.55 9.29 -12.29
CA ILE A 8 -14.81 8.81 -11.10
C ILE A 8 -15.46 7.54 -10.51
N TRP A 9 -16.78 7.43 -10.58
CA TRP A 9 -17.56 6.30 -10.09
C TRP A 9 -17.22 4.98 -10.80
N GLN A 10 -16.97 5.02 -12.10
CA GLN A 10 -16.59 3.85 -12.90
C GLN A 10 -15.18 3.40 -12.52
N LEU A 11 -14.25 4.34 -12.30
CA LEU A 11 -12.89 4.00 -11.87
C LEU A 11 -12.87 3.31 -10.50
N LEU A 12 -13.71 3.74 -9.56
CA LEU A 12 -13.85 3.08 -8.26
C LEU A 12 -14.37 1.64 -8.39
N ILE A 13 -15.41 1.42 -9.21
CA ILE A 13 -15.92 0.07 -9.48
C ILE A 13 -14.82 -0.82 -10.07
N VAL A 14 -14.07 -0.32 -11.06
CA VAL A 14 -12.99 -1.08 -11.70
C VAL A 14 -11.87 -1.39 -10.72
N LEU A 15 -11.50 -0.42 -9.86
CA LEU A 15 -10.47 -0.60 -8.84
C LEU A 15 -10.83 -1.73 -7.87
N VAL A 16 -12.09 -1.81 -7.43
CA VAL A 16 -12.55 -2.90 -6.55
C VAL A 16 -12.41 -4.26 -7.23
N ILE A 17 -12.80 -4.37 -8.51
CA ILE A 17 -12.66 -5.62 -9.26
C ILE A 17 -11.19 -6.02 -9.38
N VAL A 18 -10.30 -5.08 -9.70
CA VAL A 18 -8.86 -5.35 -9.79
C VAL A 18 -8.29 -5.82 -8.45
N LEU A 19 -8.68 -5.17 -7.34
CA LEU A 19 -8.26 -5.58 -6.00
C LEU A 19 -8.72 -6.98 -5.63
N LEU A 20 -9.91 -7.39 -6.05
CA LEU A 20 -10.43 -8.75 -5.83
C LEU A 20 -9.70 -9.80 -6.69
N LEU A 21 -9.36 -9.47 -7.94
CA LEU A 21 -8.66 -10.39 -8.85
C LEU A 21 -7.19 -10.60 -8.46
N PHE A 22 -6.49 -9.51 -8.13
CA PHE A 22 -5.06 -9.54 -7.83
C PHE A 22 -4.76 -9.70 -6.33
N GLY A 23 -5.73 -9.40 -5.48
CA GLY A 23 -5.58 -9.32 -4.03
C GLY A 23 -4.87 -8.03 -3.58
N THR A 24 -5.22 -7.54 -2.39
CA THR A 24 -4.62 -6.32 -1.80
C THR A 24 -3.13 -6.49 -1.47
N LYS A 25 -2.68 -7.72 -1.14
CA LYS A 25 -1.28 -8.01 -0.80
C LYS A 25 -0.33 -7.77 -1.99
N LYS A 26 -0.69 -8.20 -3.21
CA LYS A 26 0.14 -7.96 -4.40
C LYS A 26 0.10 -6.50 -4.83
N LEU A 27 -1.07 -5.86 -4.79
CA LEU A 27 -1.18 -4.44 -5.09
C LEU A 27 -0.42 -3.56 -4.10
N ARG A 28 -0.34 -3.93 -2.81
CA ARG A 28 0.44 -3.21 -1.81
C ARG A 28 1.94 -3.31 -2.09
N ASN A 29 2.46 -4.52 -2.32
CA ASN A 29 3.90 -4.71 -2.58
C ASN A 29 4.34 -3.95 -3.85
N LEU A 30 3.61 -4.09 -4.97
CA LEU A 30 3.91 -3.34 -6.19
C LEU A 30 3.64 -1.83 -6.04
N GLY A 31 2.60 -1.47 -5.29
CA GLY A 31 2.22 -0.09 -5.04
C GLY A 31 3.22 0.66 -4.17
N THR A 32 3.89 0.01 -3.22
CA THR A 32 4.96 0.61 -2.43
C THR A 32 6.16 0.95 -3.31
N ASP A 33 6.58 0.03 -4.20
CA ASP A 33 7.73 0.25 -5.09
C ASP A 33 7.46 1.35 -6.12
N LEU A 34 6.30 1.27 -6.79
CA LEU A 34 5.87 2.28 -7.76
C LEU A 34 5.56 3.62 -7.08
N GLY A 35 4.93 3.58 -5.92
CA GLY A 35 4.58 4.77 -5.13
C GLY A 35 5.82 5.50 -4.62
N GLY A 36 6.86 4.78 -4.20
CA GLY A 36 8.15 5.36 -3.83
C GLY A 36 8.82 6.10 -4.99
N ALA A 37 8.87 5.47 -6.17
CA ALA A 37 9.41 6.09 -7.38
C ALA A 37 8.63 7.35 -7.81
N VAL A 38 7.30 7.28 -7.78
CA VAL A 38 6.43 8.42 -8.12
C VAL A 38 6.52 9.53 -7.07
N LYS A 39 6.66 9.19 -5.78
CA LYS A 39 6.84 10.16 -4.69
C LYS A 39 8.13 10.94 -4.87
N GLY A 40 9.25 10.27 -5.15
CA GLY A 40 10.53 10.93 -5.43
C GLY A 40 10.46 11.84 -6.66
N PHE A 41 9.82 11.37 -7.74
CA PHE A 41 9.60 12.18 -8.93
C PHE A 41 8.76 13.44 -8.64
N ARG A 42 7.65 13.30 -7.91
CA ARG A 42 6.80 14.43 -7.52
C ARG A 42 7.54 15.42 -6.61
N SER A 43 8.37 14.94 -5.68
CA SER A 43 9.20 15.80 -4.83
C SER A 43 10.16 16.61 -5.68
N THR A 44 10.96 15.98 -6.55
CA THR A 44 11.91 16.71 -7.42
C THR A 44 11.24 17.72 -8.35
N MET A 45 10.05 17.41 -8.87
CA MET A 45 9.27 18.35 -9.68
C MET A 45 8.72 19.52 -8.88
N LYS A 46 8.31 19.28 -7.64
CA LYS A 46 7.84 20.32 -6.73
C LYS A 46 9.00 21.22 -6.27
N ASP A 47 10.15 20.64 -5.97
CA ASP A 47 11.36 21.36 -5.54
C ASP A 47 11.94 22.19 -6.70
N GLY A 48 11.91 21.68 -7.94
CA GLY A 48 12.29 22.44 -9.13
C GLY A 48 11.34 23.60 -9.47
N ALA A 49 10.08 23.55 -9.03
CA ALA A 49 9.12 24.65 -9.15
C ALA A 49 9.11 25.59 -7.93
N SER A 50 9.74 25.20 -6.82
CA SER A 50 9.72 25.88 -5.52
C SER A 50 11.14 26.24 -5.01
N ALA A 51 12.11 26.39 -5.91
CA ALA A 51 13.49 26.80 -5.60
C ALA A 51 13.62 28.25 -5.06
N GLU A 52 12.54 28.80 -4.50
CA GLU A 52 12.44 30.05 -3.76
C GLU A 52 11.80 29.82 -2.36
N GLU A 53 11.96 28.65 -1.71
CA GLU A 53 11.98 28.58 -0.23
C GLU A 53 12.32 27.18 0.28
N SER A 54 13.39 27.13 1.09
CA SER A 54 13.63 26.19 2.20
C SER A 54 13.83 24.70 1.90
N SER A 55 15.12 24.35 1.90
CA SER A 55 15.69 23.03 2.19
C SER A 55 15.32 22.58 3.62
N GLU A 56 14.47 21.57 3.80
CA GLU A 56 14.51 20.68 4.97
C GLU A 56 14.10 19.24 4.60
N THR A 57 15.04 18.32 4.82
CA THR A 57 14.97 16.97 5.39
C THR A 57 13.61 16.28 5.50
N GLU A 58 13.54 15.00 5.08
CA GLU A 58 12.94 13.89 5.87
C GLU A 58 13.07 12.55 5.12
N GLY A 59 14.15 11.84 5.46
CA GLY A 59 14.37 10.45 5.11
C GLY A 59 14.27 9.58 6.35
N GLU A 60 13.07 9.47 6.94
CA GLU A 60 12.76 8.42 7.91
C GLU A 60 11.57 7.60 7.39
N ALA A 61 11.86 6.42 6.85
CA ALA A 61 10.89 5.35 6.70
C ALA A 61 11.17 4.31 7.79
N SER A 62 10.81 4.66 9.02
CA SER A 62 10.51 3.69 10.08
C SER A 62 9.00 3.64 10.26
N GLN A 63 8.48 2.45 10.59
CA GLN A 63 7.07 2.03 10.72
C GLN A 63 6.52 1.49 9.39
N ASP A 64 6.17 0.20 9.27
CA ASP A 64 5.33 -0.52 10.21
C ASP A 64 5.50 -2.04 10.09
N SER A 65 5.96 -2.63 11.18
CA SER A 65 5.66 -4.00 11.56
C SER A 65 4.27 -4.03 12.20
N LEU A 66 3.19 -4.29 11.46
CA LEU A 66 1.91 -4.82 11.97
C LEU A 66 0.97 -5.16 10.79
N ALA A 67 1.09 -6.38 10.29
CA ALA A 67 -0.05 -7.11 9.77
C ALA A 67 0.06 -8.55 10.26
N GLU A 68 -0.23 -8.65 11.56
CA GLU A 68 -0.66 -9.83 12.27
C GLU A 68 -1.47 -10.74 11.36
N SER A 69 -1.00 -11.98 11.24
CA SER A 69 -1.68 -13.04 10.54
C SER A 69 -2.85 -13.49 11.41
N ALA A 70 -4.01 -12.84 11.23
CA ALA A 70 -5.27 -13.38 11.68
C ALA A 70 -5.68 -14.51 10.72
N GLU A 71 -5.68 -15.72 11.28
CA GLU A 71 -6.57 -16.84 11.00
C GLU A 71 -6.38 -17.60 9.67
N ASP A 72 -5.72 -18.76 9.78
CA ASP A 72 -6.25 -19.99 9.18
C ASP A 72 -6.07 -21.14 10.19
N ALA A 73 -7.15 -21.88 10.36
CA ALA A 73 -7.36 -22.87 11.40
C ALA A 73 -6.67 -24.20 11.05
N ASP A 74 -6.16 -24.91 12.06
CA ASP A 74 -6.39 -26.35 12.12
C ASP A 74 -6.26 -26.87 13.56
N SER A 75 -7.24 -27.69 13.94
CA SER A 75 -7.25 -28.44 15.18
C SER A 75 -6.06 -29.38 15.23
N ASP A 76 -5.41 -29.52 16.38
CA ASP A 76 -5.40 -30.85 16.98
C ASP A 76 -5.26 -30.75 18.50
N SER A 77 -6.19 -31.42 19.15
CA SER A 77 -6.20 -31.64 20.57
C SER A 77 -5.20 -32.74 20.86
N ASP A 78 -4.23 -32.53 21.75
CA ASP A 78 -3.89 -33.62 22.65
C ASP A 78 -3.51 -33.11 24.04
N LYS A 79 -4.32 -33.59 24.98
CA LYS A 79 -4.04 -33.60 26.41
C LYS A 79 -2.71 -34.31 26.63
N GLU A 80 -2.03 -33.97 27.72
CA GLU A 80 -1.80 -34.89 28.85
C GLU A 80 -0.57 -34.44 29.65
N ASN A 81 -0.87 -33.89 30.83
CA ASN A 81 -0.34 -34.25 32.14
C ASN A 81 1.15 -34.61 32.34
N ALA A 82 1.59 -34.20 33.53
CA ALA A 82 2.62 -34.82 34.37
C ALA A 82 4.10 -34.48 34.10
N LYS A 83 4.60 -33.63 35.02
CA LYS A 83 5.78 -33.90 35.86
C LYS A 83 7.08 -34.25 35.14
N VAL A 84 8.03 -33.30 35.18
CA VAL A 84 9.39 -33.53 35.73
C VAL A 84 9.86 -32.26 36.41
#